data_AF-A0A7Y1ZRQ7-F1
#
_entry.id   AF-A0A7Y1ZRQ7-F1
#
_cell.length_a   1.000
_cell.length_b   1.000
_cell.length_c   1.000
_cell.angle_alpha   90.00
_cell.angle_beta   90.00
_cell.angle_gamma   90.00
#
_symmetry.space_group_name_H-M   'P 1'
#
loop_
_entity.id
_entity.type
_entity.pdbx_description
1 polymer ?
#
loop_
_entity_poly.entity_id
_entity_poly.type
_entity_poly.pdbx_seq_one_letter_code
_entity_poly.pdbx_strand_id
1 'polypeptide(L)'
;DASSEGVRTGILTKEPKEVGSRLTFFSGSIDTLTFHVALVGGIYLLTYVVTSGLSELLIMAGQEQEVPILWSFNFVTANLLALLTRKVMGWRGIDFVLDQGTINRLTGLFADLLVASAIMAISLSIAWEYMGPIIVMCTLGAIITYYAIRESIKRVFTDKTFERTVGLYAEQTGTISSGLAIIRVTDPELVSRVAQDQVLGSGVALAMGFPLLILINMPLVRYEGSATGYVMVAGLMVIYLLLLLGSWWLYNRRTTATNPG
;
A
#
# COMPACT_ATOMS: atom_id res chain seq x y z
N ASP A 1 24.40 24.64 -6.38
CA ASP A 1 24.03 24.02 -5.09
C ASP A 1 24.28 22.52 -5.11
N ALA A 2 25.09 22.03 -4.18
CA ALA A 2 25.45 20.62 -4.03
C ALA A 2 24.21 19.71 -3.86
N SER A 3 23.12 20.24 -3.29
CA SER A 3 21.82 19.56 -3.21
C SER A 3 21.23 19.24 -4.59
N SER A 4 21.34 20.15 -5.57
CA SER A 4 20.79 19.95 -6.91
C SER A 4 21.55 18.89 -7.72
N GLU A 5 22.86 18.74 -7.50
CA GLU A 5 23.68 17.74 -8.17
C GLU A 5 23.44 16.33 -7.60
N GLY A 6 23.29 16.23 -6.27
CA GLY A 6 22.95 14.97 -5.61
C GLY A 6 21.58 14.43 -6.02
N VAL A 7 20.59 15.31 -6.17
CA VAL A 7 19.25 14.92 -6.66
C VAL A 7 19.29 14.40 -8.11
N ARG A 8 20.14 15.00 -8.96
CA ARG A 8 20.25 14.59 -10.38
C ARG A 8 21.00 13.28 -10.57
N THR A 9 22.02 13.03 -9.77
CA THR A 9 22.86 11.82 -9.86
C THR A 9 22.32 10.67 -9.02
N GLY A 10 21.43 10.96 -8.05
CA GLY A 10 20.99 10.01 -7.03
C GLY A 10 22.09 9.65 -6.02
N ILE A 11 23.25 10.33 -6.08
CA ILE A 11 24.40 10.09 -5.22
C ILE A 11 24.50 11.27 -4.25
N LEU A 12 24.46 10.99 -2.95
CA LEU A 12 24.68 12.01 -1.94
C LEU A 12 26.07 12.64 -2.11
N THR A 13 26.12 13.97 -2.10
CA THR A 13 27.37 14.73 -2.19
C THR A 13 28.23 14.50 -0.94
N LYS A 14 29.46 15.03 -0.95
CA LYS A 14 30.43 14.90 0.17
C LYS A 14 30.01 15.60 1.47
N GLU A 15 28.84 16.23 1.50
CA GLU A 15 28.24 16.88 2.67
C GLU A 15 27.86 15.85 3.75
N PRO A 16 27.60 16.28 5.01
CA PRO A 16 27.30 15.35 6.08
C PRO A 16 26.08 14.49 5.72
N LYS A 17 26.32 13.18 5.59
CA LYS A 17 25.31 12.18 5.25
C LYS A 17 24.34 12.03 6.41
N GLU A 18 23.05 11.91 6.09
CA GLU A 18 22.03 11.60 7.07
C GLU A 18 22.28 10.24 7.74
N VAL A 19 21.84 10.12 9.00
CA VAL A 19 21.93 8.87 9.75
C VAL A 19 20.90 7.89 9.20
N GLY A 20 21.36 6.90 8.43
CA GLY A 20 20.48 5.92 7.78
C GLY A 20 19.88 4.86 8.72
N SER A 21 20.54 4.57 9.84
CA SER A 21 20.08 3.64 10.88
C SER A 21 20.88 3.83 12.16
N ARG A 22 20.30 3.55 13.32
CA ARG A 22 20.97 3.57 14.62
C ARG A 22 21.06 2.15 15.19
N LEU A 23 22.17 1.85 15.85
CA LEU A 23 22.30 0.60 16.61
C LEU A 23 21.48 0.71 17.89
N THR A 24 20.62 -0.27 18.13
CA THR A 24 19.79 -0.36 19.35
C THR A 24 20.22 -1.48 20.28
N PHE A 25 21.12 -2.35 19.81
CA PHE A 25 21.70 -3.45 20.57
C PHE A 25 23.22 -3.32 20.64
N PHE A 26 23.81 -3.84 21.72
CA PHE A 26 25.25 -4.03 21.80
C PHE A 26 25.69 -5.10 20.80
N SER A 27 26.66 -4.77 19.95
CA SER A 27 27.15 -5.67 18.89
C SER A 27 27.67 -7.02 19.42
N GLY A 28 28.04 -7.11 20.69
CA GLY A 28 28.44 -8.35 21.34
C GLY A 28 27.28 -9.30 21.73
N SER A 29 26.03 -8.83 21.64
CA SER A 29 24.84 -9.64 21.97
C SER A 29 24.09 -10.06 20.71
N ILE A 30 23.59 -9.08 19.95
CA ILE A 30 22.90 -9.29 18.68
C ILE A 30 23.07 -8.04 17.83
N ASP A 31 23.26 -8.22 16.53
CA ASP A 31 23.27 -7.09 15.62
C ASP A 31 21.87 -6.49 15.46
N THR A 32 21.79 -5.16 15.31
CA THR A 32 20.51 -4.46 15.18
C THR A 32 19.77 -4.88 13.91
N LEU A 33 20.47 -5.12 12.80
CA LEU A 33 19.87 -5.62 11.57
C LEU A 33 19.31 -7.03 11.79
N THR A 34 20.08 -7.90 12.43
CA THR A 34 19.66 -9.28 12.75
C THR A 34 18.38 -9.30 13.59
N PHE A 35 18.29 -8.44 14.61
CA PHE A 35 17.07 -8.30 15.40
C PHE A 35 15.86 -7.89 14.55
N HIS A 36 16.00 -6.88 13.68
CA HIS A 36 14.88 -6.40 12.86
C HIS A 36 14.46 -7.44 11.80
N VAL A 37 15.41 -8.13 11.18
CA VAL A 37 15.11 -9.24 10.26
C VAL A 37 14.38 -10.36 11.00
N ALA A 38 14.84 -10.73 12.20
CA ALA A 38 14.17 -11.73 13.03
C ALA A 38 12.76 -11.29 13.45
N LEU A 39 12.56 -10.00 13.76
CA LEU A 39 11.24 -9.46 14.10
C LEU A 39 10.28 -9.54 12.91
N VAL A 40 10.71 -9.08 11.72
CA VAL A 40 9.89 -9.14 10.50
C VAL A 40 9.60 -10.60 10.11
N GLY A 41 10.62 -11.47 10.13
CA GLY A 41 10.47 -12.90 9.87
C GLY A 41 9.57 -13.60 10.89
N GLY A 42 9.64 -13.20 12.16
CA GLY A 42 8.78 -13.70 13.22
C GLY A 42 7.32 -13.31 13.02
N ILE A 43 7.04 -12.07 12.63
CA ILE A 43 5.68 -11.61 12.27
C ILE A 43 5.18 -12.38 11.04
N TYR A 44 6.02 -12.62 10.03
CA TYR A 44 5.66 -13.43 8.87
C TYR A 44 5.31 -14.87 9.25
N LEU A 45 6.14 -15.53 10.08
CA LEU A 45 5.85 -16.87 10.57
C LEU A 45 4.55 -16.92 11.39
N LEU A 46 4.32 -15.93 12.25
CA LEU A 46 3.07 -15.81 13.01
C LEU A 46 1.88 -15.62 12.07
N THR A 47 2.03 -14.82 11.01
CA THR A 47 1.00 -14.65 9.98
C THR A 47 0.66 -15.97 9.32
N TYR A 48 1.68 -16.76 8.94
CA TYR A 48 1.47 -18.09 8.37
C TYR A 48 0.69 -19.00 9.33
N VAL A 49 1.13 -19.10 10.59
CA VAL A 49 0.46 -19.95 11.60
C VAL A 49 -0.98 -19.52 11.84
N VAL A 50 -1.23 -18.22 12.01
CA VAL A 50 -2.58 -17.68 12.25
C VAL A 50 -3.47 -17.87 11.02
N THR A 51 -2.96 -17.62 9.81
CA THR A 51 -3.72 -17.77 8.56
C THR A 51 -4.05 -19.24 8.30
N SER A 52 -3.12 -20.16 8.57
CA SER A 52 -3.37 -21.61 8.50
C SER A 52 -4.42 -22.06 9.52
N GLY A 53 -4.31 -21.62 10.78
CA GLY A 53 -5.31 -21.94 11.80
C GLY A 53 -6.71 -21.39 11.47
N LEU A 54 -6.79 -20.16 10.94
CA LEU A 54 -8.04 -19.59 10.44
C LEU A 54 -8.59 -20.38 9.24
N SER A 55 -7.72 -20.88 8.37
CA SER A 55 -8.13 -21.74 7.25
C SER A 55 -8.76 -23.04 7.75
N GLU A 56 -8.17 -23.70 8.74
CA GLU A 56 -8.73 -24.91 9.35
C GLU A 56 -10.09 -24.64 9.99
N LEU A 57 -10.25 -23.50 10.69
CA LEU A 57 -11.54 -23.11 11.28
C LEU A 57 -12.61 -22.86 10.21
N LEU A 58 -12.25 -22.25 9.08
CA LEU A 58 -13.18 -22.08 7.95
C LEU A 58 -13.61 -23.43 7.37
N ILE A 59 -12.68 -24.37 7.23
CA ILE A 59 -12.97 -25.73 6.75
C ILE A 59 -13.92 -26.44 7.72
N MET A 60 -13.65 -26.38 9.02
CA MET A 60 -14.52 -26.96 10.06
C MET A 60 -15.92 -26.33 10.08
N ALA A 61 -16.04 -25.05 9.70
CA ALA A 61 -17.30 -24.34 9.57
C ALA A 61 -18.02 -24.59 8.22
N GLY A 62 -17.48 -25.45 7.35
CA GLY A 62 -18.04 -25.74 6.03
C GLY A 62 -17.90 -24.58 5.03
N GLN A 63 -16.90 -23.71 5.21
CA GLN A 63 -16.60 -22.54 4.37
C GLN A 63 -15.28 -22.72 3.60
N GLU A 64 -15.01 -23.91 3.09
CA GLU A 64 -13.75 -24.24 2.39
C GLU A 64 -13.48 -23.32 1.19
N GLN A 65 -14.53 -22.87 0.52
CA GLN A 65 -14.44 -21.96 -0.61
C GLN A 65 -13.87 -20.58 -0.26
N GLU A 66 -13.87 -20.19 1.02
CA GLU A 66 -13.34 -18.89 1.48
C GLU A 66 -11.83 -18.95 1.81
N VAL A 67 -11.26 -20.15 1.92
CA VAL A 67 -9.83 -20.35 2.23
C VAL A 67 -8.90 -19.69 1.21
N PRO A 68 -9.13 -19.79 -0.12
CA PRO A 68 -8.31 -19.09 -1.11
C PRO A 68 -8.35 -17.57 -0.94
N ILE A 69 -9.50 -17.02 -0.55
CA ILE A 69 -9.68 -15.58 -0.32
C ILE A 69 -8.85 -15.16 0.90
N LEU A 70 -8.92 -15.92 2.00
CA LEU A 70 -8.11 -15.68 3.20
C LEU A 70 -6.60 -15.66 2.88
N TRP A 71 -6.11 -16.63 2.09
CA TRP A 71 -4.70 -16.68 1.68
C TRP A 71 -4.32 -15.55 0.72
N SER A 72 -5.20 -15.17 -0.21
CA SER A 72 -4.97 -14.04 -1.12
C SER A 72 -4.81 -12.73 -0.38
N PHE A 73 -5.44 -12.58 0.79
CA PHE A 73 -5.40 -11.39 1.64
C PHE A 73 -4.62 -11.60 2.95
N ASN A 74 -3.70 -12.56 3.00
CA ASN A 74 -2.88 -12.83 4.20
C ASN A 74 -2.10 -11.60 4.68
N PHE A 75 -1.78 -10.65 3.78
CA PHE A 75 -1.13 -9.39 4.16
C PHE A 75 -1.98 -8.56 5.14
N VAL A 76 -3.31 -8.68 5.12
CA VAL A 76 -4.19 -8.02 6.09
C VAL A 76 -3.94 -8.60 7.48
N THR A 77 -3.88 -9.93 7.59
CA THR A 77 -3.48 -10.63 8.83
C THR A 77 -2.09 -10.20 9.28
N ALA A 78 -1.13 -10.12 8.36
CA ALA A 78 0.23 -9.65 8.66
C ALA A 78 0.24 -8.23 9.24
N ASN A 79 -0.51 -7.31 8.63
CA ASN A 79 -0.61 -5.92 9.11
C ASN A 79 -1.23 -5.85 10.50
N LEU A 80 -2.31 -6.60 10.75
CA LEU A 80 -2.94 -6.67 12.07
C LEU A 80 -1.97 -7.21 13.13
N LEU A 81 -1.23 -8.28 12.82
CA LEU A 81 -0.23 -8.86 13.72
C LEU A 81 0.95 -7.92 13.96
N ALA A 82 1.39 -7.18 12.94
CA ALA A 82 2.45 -6.17 13.07
C ALA A 82 2.00 -5.01 13.99
N LEU A 83 0.78 -4.50 13.79
CA LEU A 83 0.20 -3.47 14.65
C LEU A 83 0.03 -3.95 16.09
N LEU A 84 -0.45 -5.19 16.27
CA LEU A 84 -0.58 -5.81 17.58
C LEU A 84 0.80 -5.97 18.25
N THR A 85 1.79 -6.46 17.52
CA THR A 85 3.17 -6.60 18.01
C THR A 85 3.72 -5.26 18.48
N ARG A 86 3.58 -4.21 17.65
CA ARG A 86 4.01 -2.85 18.01
C ARG A 86 3.29 -2.34 19.26
N LYS A 87 1.97 -2.56 19.36
CA LYS A 87 1.18 -2.18 20.54
C LYS A 87 1.64 -2.91 21.81
N VAL A 88 1.93 -4.21 21.72
CA VAL A 88 2.43 -5.00 22.84
C VAL A 88 3.83 -4.54 23.26
N MET A 89 4.71 -4.22 22.30
CA MET A 89 6.03 -3.68 22.59
C MET A 89 5.96 -2.33 23.31
N GLY A 90 5.09 -1.43 22.85
CA GLY A 90 4.85 -0.15 23.50
C GLY A 90 4.26 -0.30 24.90
N TRP A 91 3.31 -1.24 25.10
CA TRP A 91 2.77 -1.50 26.44
C TRP A 91 3.82 -2.06 27.41
N ARG A 92 4.78 -2.83 26.91
CA ARG A 92 5.93 -3.34 27.67
C ARG A 92 7.09 -2.35 27.79
N GLY A 93 7.01 -1.19 27.14
CA GLY A 93 8.06 -0.18 27.12
C GLY A 93 9.35 -0.66 26.45
N ILE A 94 9.28 -1.60 25.52
CA ILE A 94 10.44 -2.14 24.77
C ILE A 94 10.49 -1.67 23.32
N ASP A 95 9.59 -0.78 22.90
CA ASP A 95 9.52 -0.24 21.55
C ASP A 95 10.72 0.64 21.18
N PHE A 96 11.50 1.11 22.16
CA PHE A 96 12.76 1.86 21.94
C PHE A 96 13.84 1.05 21.20
N VAL A 97 13.75 -0.28 21.17
CA VAL A 97 14.70 -1.13 20.42
C VAL A 97 14.44 -1.12 18.91
N LEU A 98 13.29 -0.58 18.48
CA LEU A 98 12.92 -0.45 17.08
C LEU A 98 13.62 0.78 16.47
N ASP A 99 14.52 0.53 15.52
CA ASP A 99 15.19 1.58 14.76
C ASP A 99 14.44 1.85 13.45
N GLN A 100 13.84 3.04 13.35
CA GLN A 100 13.06 3.44 12.18
C GLN A 100 13.93 3.45 10.90
N GLY A 101 15.21 3.78 11.01
CA GLY A 101 16.14 3.75 9.88
C GLY A 101 16.31 2.34 9.31
N THR A 102 16.58 1.37 10.18
CA THR A 102 16.67 -0.06 9.82
C THR A 102 15.37 -0.58 9.22
N ILE A 103 14.23 -0.24 9.81
CA ILE A 103 12.90 -0.59 9.27
C ILE A 103 12.72 -0.03 7.85
N ASN A 104 12.99 1.26 7.64
CA ASN A 104 12.84 1.89 6.32
C ASN A 104 13.74 1.24 5.26
N ARG A 105 14.97 0.85 5.62
CA ARG A 105 15.89 0.17 4.71
C ARG A 105 15.42 -1.24 4.37
N LEU A 106 14.90 -1.99 5.34
CA LEU A 106 14.28 -3.29 5.10
C LEU A 106 13.02 -3.15 4.22
N THR A 107 12.19 -2.14 4.45
CA THR A 107 11.05 -1.84 3.58
C THR A 107 11.48 -1.57 2.14
N GLY A 108 12.54 -0.77 1.94
CA GLY A 108 13.11 -0.54 0.61
C GLY A 108 13.59 -1.85 -0.04
N LEU A 109 14.39 -2.64 0.68
CA LEU A 109 14.88 -3.93 0.20
C LEU A 109 13.75 -4.88 -0.21
N PHE A 110 12.73 -5.04 0.65
CA PHE A 110 11.61 -5.93 0.34
C PHE A 110 10.72 -5.40 -0.79
N ALA A 111 10.59 -4.07 -0.94
CA ALA A 111 9.89 -3.48 -2.07
C ALA A 111 10.64 -3.78 -3.40
N ASP A 112 11.96 -3.66 -3.42
CA ASP A 112 12.77 -3.97 -4.59
C ASP A 112 12.68 -5.47 -4.95
N LEU A 113 12.76 -6.35 -3.95
CA LEU A 113 12.59 -7.80 -4.14
C LEU A 113 11.18 -8.15 -4.62
N LEU A 114 10.14 -7.49 -4.12
CA LEU A 114 8.76 -7.67 -4.57
C LEU A 114 8.63 -7.30 -6.05
N VAL A 115 9.15 -6.14 -6.46
CA VAL A 115 9.11 -5.69 -7.86
C VAL A 115 9.89 -6.65 -8.76
N ALA A 116 11.12 -7.02 -8.38
CA ALA A 116 11.92 -7.97 -9.13
C ALA A 116 11.21 -9.33 -9.27
N SER A 117 10.62 -9.84 -8.19
CA SER A 117 9.88 -11.11 -8.20
C SER A 117 8.62 -11.03 -9.06
N ALA A 118 7.89 -9.92 -9.01
CA ALA A 118 6.72 -9.69 -9.85
C ALA A 118 7.08 -9.68 -11.33
N ILE A 119 8.18 -9.01 -11.71
CA ILE A 119 8.69 -9.01 -13.08
C ILE A 119 9.09 -10.42 -13.51
N MET A 120 9.79 -11.17 -12.65
CA MET A 120 10.20 -12.56 -12.93
C MET A 120 9.01 -13.52 -13.05
N ALA A 121 7.88 -13.25 -12.38
CA ALA A 121 6.68 -14.08 -12.45
C ALA A 121 5.88 -13.90 -13.75
N ILE A 122 6.11 -12.81 -14.51
CA ILE A 122 5.40 -12.55 -15.76
C ILE A 122 5.89 -13.50 -16.85
N SER A 123 4.96 -14.24 -17.46
CA SER A 123 5.25 -14.99 -18.68
C SER A 123 5.46 -14.04 -19.86
N LEU A 124 6.69 -13.98 -20.39
CA LEU A 124 7.03 -13.10 -21.52
C LEU A 124 6.18 -13.40 -22.77
N SER A 125 5.81 -14.65 -22.99
CA SER A 125 4.97 -15.03 -24.14
C SER A 125 3.57 -14.43 -24.03
N ILE A 126 2.94 -14.54 -22.86
CA ILE A 126 1.62 -13.95 -22.58
C ILE A 126 1.71 -12.43 -22.63
N ALA A 127 2.76 -11.83 -22.05
CA ALA A 127 2.94 -10.38 -22.08
C ALA A 127 3.02 -9.82 -23.50
N TRP A 128 3.67 -10.53 -24.43
CA TRP A 128 3.76 -10.12 -25.83
C TRP A 128 2.43 -10.29 -26.57
N GLU A 129 1.74 -11.42 -26.35
CA GLU A 129 0.43 -11.70 -26.94
C GLU A 129 -0.62 -10.63 -26.55
N TYR A 130 -0.59 -10.18 -25.29
CA TYR A 130 -1.54 -9.20 -24.75
C TYR A 130 -0.96 -7.78 -24.62
N MET A 131 0.15 -7.48 -25.29
CA MET A 131 0.82 -6.16 -25.17
C MET A 131 -0.11 -5.00 -25.54
N GLY A 132 -0.94 -5.15 -26.58
CA GLY A 132 -1.92 -4.14 -26.99
C GLY A 132 -2.91 -3.80 -25.87
N PRO A 133 -3.70 -4.78 -25.37
CA PRO A 133 -4.58 -4.60 -24.23
C PRO A 133 -3.89 -4.05 -22.98
N ILE A 134 -2.68 -4.52 -22.65
CA ILE A 134 -1.92 -4.06 -21.48
C ILE A 134 -1.61 -2.56 -21.62
N ILE A 135 -1.07 -2.12 -22.75
CA ILE A 135 -0.72 -0.70 -22.97
C ILE A 135 -1.96 0.19 -22.88
N VAL A 136 -3.08 -0.25 -23.48
CA VAL A 136 -4.35 0.50 -23.42
C VAL A 136 -4.83 0.62 -21.98
N MET A 137 -4.85 -0.47 -21.22
CA MET A 137 -5.28 -0.49 -19.83
C MET A 137 -4.38 0.36 -18.93
N CYS A 138 -3.05 0.24 -19.08
CA CYS A 138 -2.10 1.06 -18.32
C CYS A 138 -2.24 2.55 -18.63
N THR A 139 -2.39 2.91 -19.91
CA THR A 139 -2.49 4.31 -20.34
C THR A 139 -3.80 4.93 -19.87
N LEU A 140 -4.93 4.27 -20.11
CA LEU A 140 -6.23 4.74 -19.64
C LEU A 140 -6.29 4.79 -18.12
N GLY A 141 -5.81 3.74 -17.44
CA GLY A 141 -5.74 3.67 -15.99
C GLY A 141 -4.93 4.82 -15.40
N ALA A 142 -3.74 5.09 -15.93
CA ALA A 142 -2.89 6.21 -15.50
C ALA A 142 -3.59 7.56 -15.68
N ILE A 143 -4.19 7.81 -16.85
CA ILE A 143 -4.90 9.05 -17.16
C ILE A 143 -6.10 9.24 -16.22
N ILE A 144 -6.96 8.22 -16.11
CA ILE A 144 -8.17 8.27 -15.27
C ILE A 144 -7.78 8.49 -13.81
N THR A 145 -6.77 7.76 -13.31
CA THR A 145 -6.28 7.89 -11.94
C THR A 145 -5.76 9.30 -11.66
N TYR A 146 -4.98 9.87 -12.59
CA TYR A 146 -4.46 11.23 -12.45
C TYR A 146 -5.60 12.25 -12.31
N TYR A 147 -6.56 12.24 -13.23
CA TYR A 147 -7.67 13.19 -13.20
C TYR A 147 -8.59 12.98 -11.99
N ALA A 148 -8.88 11.72 -11.63
CA ALA A 148 -9.69 11.41 -10.46
C ALA A 148 -9.05 11.95 -9.18
N ILE A 149 -7.75 11.74 -8.98
CA ILE A 149 -7.02 12.25 -7.81
C ILE A 149 -6.97 13.77 -7.83
N ARG A 150 -6.55 14.37 -8.95
CA ARG A 150 -6.42 15.83 -9.07
C ARG A 150 -7.72 16.56 -8.74
N GLU A 151 -8.84 16.10 -9.31
CA GLU A 151 -10.15 16.74 -9.08
C GLU A 151 -10.66 16.47 -7.65
N SER A 152 -10.35 15.32 -7.06
CA SER A 152 -10.72 15.01 -5.68
C SER A 152 -9.94 15.87 -4.69
N ILE A 153 -8.62 16.00 -4.88
CA ILE A 153 -7.75 16.79 -4.00
C ILE A 153 -8.10 18.27 -4.04
N LYS A 154 -8.35 18.84 -5.23
CA LYS A 154 -8.77 20.25 -5.36
C LYS A 154 -10.06 20.60 -4.63
N ARG A 155 -10.93 19.61 -4.40
CA ARG A 155 -12.23 19.81 -3.73
C ARG A 155 -12.16 19.57 -2.23
N VAL A 156 -11.34 18.63 -1.80
CA VAL A 156 -11.24 18.23 -0.38
C VAL A 156 -10.23 19.08 0.37
N PHE A 157 -9.12 19.44 -0.28
CA PHE A 157 -8.01 20.16 0.34
C PHE A 157 -7.85 21.53 -0.30
N THR A 158 -7.67 22.55 0.53
CA THR A 158 -7.34 23.92 0.12
C THR A 158 -5.84 24.19 0.22
N ASP A 159 -5.11 23.37 0.97
CA ASP A 159 -3.67 23.42 1.18
C ASP A 159 -2.93 22.39 0.31
N LYS A 160 -1.72 22.74 -0.13
CA LYS A 160 -0.72 21.79 -0.64
C LYS A 160 -1.26 20.82 -1.70
N THR A 161 -2.16 21.32 -2.55
CA THR A 161 -2.93 20.50 -3.49
C THR A 161 -2.04 19.84 -4.53
N PHE A 162 -0.93 20.48 -4.92
CA PHE A 162 0.05 19.89 -5.82
C PHE A 162 0.76 18.72 -5.16
N GLU A 163 1.37 18.93 -3.99
CA GLU A 163 2.11 17.91 -3.23
C GLU A 163 1.24 16.69 -2.91
N ARG A 164 -0.01 16.93 -2.46
CA ARG A 164 -1.00 15.87 -2.21
C ARG A 164 -1.36 15.10 -3.48
N THR A 165 -1.54 15.79 -4.61
CA THR A 165 -1.90 15.14 -5.88
C THR A 165 -0.77 14.24 -6.39
N VAL A 166 0.46 14.75 -6.43
CA VAL A 166 1.60 13.98 -6.95
C VAL A 166 1.98 12.82 -6.01
N GLY A 167 1.90 13.03 -4.69
CA GLY A 167 2.15 12.01 -3.69
C GLY A 167 1.15 10.86 -3.76
N LEU A 168 -0.15 11.16 -3.84
CA LEU A 168 -1.18 10.13 -3.98
C LEU A 168 -1.14 9.46 -5.35
N TYR A 169 -0.90 10.21 -6.43
CA TYR A 169 -0.79 9.61 -7.76
C TYR A 169 0.32 8.56 -7.82
N ALA A 170 1.50 8.89 -7.28
CA ALA A 170 2.62 7.95 -7.21
C ALA A 170 2.40 6.76 -6.27
N GLU A 171 1.57 6.92 -5.24
CA GLU A 171 1.11 5.79 -4.43
C GLU A 171 0.18 4.88 -5.22
N GLN A 172 -0.83 5.43 -5.91
CA GLN A 172 -1.81 4.62 -6.64
C GLN A 172 -1.19 3.91 -7.87
N THR A 173 -0.15 4.47 -8.46
CA THR A 173 0.60 3.82 -9.56
C THR A 173 1.82 3.02 -9.08
N GLY A 174 2.04 2.94 -7.76
CA GLY A 174 3.25 2.35 -7.19
C GLY A 174 3.01 1.87 -5.76
N THR A 175 3.80 2.38 -4.82
CA THR A 175 3.70 2.06 -3.39
C THR A 175 3.60 3.33 -2.56
N ILE A 176 3.21 3.20 -1.29
CA ILE A 176 3.25 4.33 -0.34
C ILE A 176 4.67 4.93 -0.28
N SER A 177 5.72 4.10 -0.37
CA SER A 177 7.12 4.55 -0.38
C SER A 177 7.45 5.46 -1.57
N SER A 178 6.98 5.11 -2.79
CA SER A 178 7.16 5.99 -3.96
C SER A 178 6.37 7.29 -3.84
N GLY A 179 5.17 7.25 -3.25
CA GLY A 179 4.41 8.46 -2.93
C GLY A 179 5.16 9.40 -2.00
N LEU A 180 5.70 8.86 -0.90
CA LEU A 180 6.51 9.61 0.06
C LEU A 180 7.82 10.13 -0.55
N ALA A 181 8.44 9.37 -1.46
CA ALA A 181 9.64 9.81 -2.17
C ALA A 181 9.38 11.06 -3.02
N ILE A 182 8.25 11.12 -3.74
CA ILE A 182 7.87 12.32 -4.50
C ILE A 182 7.56 13.49 -3.56
N ILE A 183 6.87 13.25 -2.44
CA ILE A 183 6.59 14.32 -1.47
C ILE A 183 7.89 14.92 -0.97
N ARG A 184 8.92 14.13 -0.69
CA ARG A 184 10.24 14.64 -0.25
C ARG A 184 10.94 15.55 -1.26
N VAL A 185 10.62 15.45 -2.55
CA VAL A 185 11.13 16.41 -3.54
C VAL A 185 10.53 17.80 -3.32
N THR A 186 9.27 17.87 -2.90
CA THR A 186 8.53 19.11 -2.66
C THR A 186 8.52 19.58 -1.20
N ASP A 187 8.71 18.66 -0.25
CA ASP A 187 8.74 18.85 1.19
C ASP A 187 9.82 17.93 1.81
N PRO A 188 11.12 18.29 1.67
CA PRO A 188 12.24 17.42 2.05
C PRO A 188 12.25 17.02 3.51
N GLU A 189 11.88 17.95 4.39
CA GLU A 189 11.85 17.75 5.85
C GLU A 189 10.54 17.09 6.33
N LEU A 190 9.58 16.83 5.42
CA LEU A 190 8.25 16.28 5.73
C LEU A 190 7.56 17.06 6.86
N VAL A 191 7.71 18.39 6.87
CA VAL A 191 7.16 19.26 7.92
C VAL A 191 5.65 19.40 7.73
N SER A 192 5.15 19.29 6.49
CA SER A 192 3.74 19.33 6.22
C SER A 192 3.03 18.03 6.65
N ARG A 193 1.73 18.15 6.94
CA ARG A 193 0.90 16.98 7.29
C ARG A 193 0.64 16.05 6.10
N VAL A 194 1.02 16.43 4.88
CA VAL A 194 0.71 15.70 3.64
C VAL A 194 1.13 14.23 3.72
N ALA A 195 2.37 13.96 4.13
CA ALA A 195 2.88 12.59 4.27
C ALA A 195 2.17 11.79 5.36
N GLN A 196 1.81 12.43 6.47
CA GLN A 196 1.09 11.77 7.57
C GLN A 196 -0.35 11.45 7.18
N ASP A 197 -1.04 12.42 6.58
CA ASP A 197 -2.41 12.28 6.07
C ASP A 197 -2.48 11.17 5.02
N GLN A 198 -1.45 11.06 4.15
CA GLN A 198 -1.37 10.00 3.15
C GLN A 198 -1.29 8.62 3.79
N VAL A 199 -0.34 8.40 4.70
CA VAL A 199 -0.18 7.10 5.39
C VAL A 199 -1.43 6.70 6.17
N LEU A 200 -2.06 7.66 6.87
CA LEU A 200 -3.31 7.41 7.60
C LEU A 200 -4.47 7.13 6.63
N GLY A 201 -4.53 7.87 5.54
CA GLY A 201 -5.54 7.72 4.48
C GLY A 201 -5.51 6.34 3.85
N SER A 202 -4.34 5.79 3.54
CA SER A 202 -4.20 4.44 2.97
C SER A 202 -4.77 3.35 3.90
N GLY A 203 -4.63 3.53 5.22
CA GLY A 203 -5.22 2.62 6.21
C GLY A 203 -6.75 2.64 6.19
N VAL A 204 -7.37 3.81 6.05
CA VAL A 204 -8.82 3.95 5.90
C VAL A 204 -9.29 3.43 4.54
N ALA A 205 -8.52 3.68 3.49
CA ALA A 205 -8.81 3.20 2.14
C ALA A 205 -8.86 1.67 2.08
N LEU A 206 -8.06 0.95 2.88
CA LEU A 206 -8.12 -0.51 2.97
C LEU A 206 -9.50 -1.00 3.42
N ALA A 207 -10.12 -0.34 4.40
CA ALA A 207 -11.47 -0.69 4.87
C ALA A 207 -12.52 -0.47 3.77
N MET A 208 -12.39 0.61 2.99
CA MET A 208 -13.24 0.84 1.83
C MET A 208 -12.95 -0.15 0.70
N GLY A 209 -11.70 -0.54 0.47
CA GLY A 209 -11.31 -1.48 -0.57
C GLY A 209 -11.70 -2.93 -0.26
N PHE A 210 -11.94 -3.28 1.00
CA PHE A 210 -12.22 -4.65 1.43
C PHE A 210 -13.34 -5.38 0.63
N PRO A 211 -14.49 -4.76 0.31
CA PRO A 211 -15.50 -5.40 -0.55
C PRO A 211 -14.99 -5.74 -1.95
N LEU A 212 -14.14 -4.89 -2.55
CA LEU A 212 -13.54 -5.16 -3.87
C LEU A 212 -12.55 -6.33 -3.82
N LEU A 213 -11.83 -6.49 -2.71
CA LEU A 213 -10.92 -7.61 -2.49
C LEU A 213 -11.65 -8.96 -2.53
N ILE A 214 -12.87 -9.02 -1.99
CA ILE A 214 -13.70 -10.23 -2.06
C ILE A 214 -14.22 -10.44 -3.50
N LEU A 215 -14.72 -9.37 -4.13
CA LEU A 215 -15.33 -9.44 -5.45
C LEU A 215 -14.36 -9.89 -6.54
N ILE A 216 -13.09 -9.49 -6.49
CA ILE A 216 -12.14 -9.74 -7.59
C ILE A 216 -11.84 -11.24 -7.81
N ASN A 217 -11.86 -12.05 -6.76
CA ASN A 217 -11.60 -13.50 -6.83
C ASN A 217 -12.87 -14.33 -7.04
N MET A 218 -14.05 -13.73 -6.84
CA MET A 218 -15.34 -14.41 -6.94
C MET A 218 -15.58 -15.13 -8.28
N PRO A 219 -15.19 -14.61 -9.47
CA PRO A 219 -15.39 -15.33 -10.74
C PRO A 219 -14.65 -16.67 -10.79
N LEU A 220 -13.45 -16.72 -10.22
CA LEU A 220 -12.60 -17.91 -10.24
C LEU A 220 -13.04 -18.91 -9.18
N VAL A 221 -13.26 -18.42 -7.95
CA VAL A 221 -13.56 -19.28 -6.79
C VAL A 221 -14.99 -19.82 -6.83
N ARG A 222 -15.96 -19.02 -7.26
CA ARG A 222 -17.39 -19.35 -7.13
C ARG A 222 -18.07 -19.73 -8.45
N TYR A 223 -17.51 -19.28 -9.57
CA TYR A 223 -18.09 -19.48 -10.90
C TYR A 223 -17.16 -20.26 -11.83
N GLU A 224 -16.08 -20.85 -11.31
CA GLU A 224 -15.11 -21.67 -12.04
C GLU A 224 -14.55 -21.00 -13.31
N GLY A 225 -14.48 -19.66 -13.31
CA GLY A 225 -14.03 -18.88 -14.47
C GLY A 225 -15.04 -18.82 -15.62
N SER A 226 -16.32 -19.12 -15.39
CA SER A 226 -17.37 -18.96 -16.40
C SER A 226 -17.58 -17.50 -16.79
N ALA A 227 -17.93 -17.27 -18.07
CA ALA A 227 -18.21 -15.92 -18.60
C ALA A 227 -19.31 -15.20 -17.80
N THR A 228 -20.33 -15.94 -17.33
CA THR A 228 -21.39 -15.41 -16.47
C THR A 228 -20.86 -14.86 -15.16
N GLY A 229 -19.90 -15.54 -14.52
CA GLY A 229 -19.26 -15.07 -13.30
C GLY A 229 -18.54 -13.73 -13.49
N TYR A 230 -17.79 -13.58 -14.60
CA TYR A 230 -17.13 -12.32 -14.93
C TYR A 230 -18.11 -11.18 -15.18
N VAL A 231 -19.21 -11.43 -15.91
CA VAL A 231 -20.24 -10.41 -16.17
C VAL A 231 -20.94 -9.98 -14.88
N MET A 232 -21.28 -10.93 -14.00
CA MET A 232 -21.90 -10.63 -12.72
C MET A 232 -20.99 -9.78 -11.83
N VAL A 233 -19.72 -10.15 -11.71
CA VAL A 233 -18.74 -9.41 -10.89
C VAL A 233 -18.45 -8.04 -11.47
N ALA A 234 -18.35 -7.90 -12.79
CA ALA A 234 -18.24 -6.60 -13.43
C ALA A 234 -19.46 -5.71 -13.11
N GLY A 235 -20.67 -6.27 -13.13
CA GLY A 235 -21.89 -5.57 -12.72
C GLY A 235 -21.84 -5.09 -11.26
N LEU A 236 -21.39 -5.95 -10.34
CA LEU A 236 -21.22 -5.61 -8.92
C LEU A 236 -20.16 -4.51 -8.71
N MET A 237 -19.04 -4.58 -9.44
CA MET A 237 -18.00 -3.53 -9.40
C MET A 237 -18.53 -2.19 -9.89
N VAL A 238 -19.36 -2.18 -10.96
CA VAL A 238 -20.02 -0.96 -11.44
C VAL A 238 -20.99 -0.42 -10.40
N ILE A 239 -21.81 -1.27 -9.79
CA ILE A 239 -22.72 -0.84 -8.70
C ILE A 239 -21.93 -0.23 -7.55
N TYR A 240 -20.85 -0.88 -7.12
CA TYR A 240 -19.99 -0.40 -6.05
C TYR A 240 -19.35 0.95 -6.40
N LEU A 241 -18.84 1.10 -7.63
CA LEU A 241 -18.33 2.37 -8.13
C LEU A 241 -19.40 3.46 -8.10
N LEU A 242 -20.63 3.17 -8.55
CA LEU A 242 -21.75 4.12 -8.50
C LEU A 242 -22.11 4.51 -7.06
N LEU A 243 -22.05 3.58 -6.11
CA LEU A 243 -22.25 3.89 -4.69
C LEU A 243 -21.16 4.81 -4.14
N LEU A 244 -19.90 4.58 -4.50
CA LEU A 244 -18.79 5.46 -4.12
C LEU A 244 -18.94 6.84 -4.75
N LEU A 245 -19.24 6.92 -6.04
CA LEU A 245 -19.45 8.18 -6.76
C LEU A 245 -20.67 8.94 -6.23
N GLY A 246 -21.76 8.23 -5.90
CA GLY A 246 -22.96 8.81 -5.30
C GLY A 246 -22.69 9.35 -3.90
N SER A 247 -21.96 8.60 -3.07
CA SER A 247 -21.52 9.05 -1.73
C SER A 247 -20.62 10.27 -1.81
N TRP A 248 -19.67 10.26 -2.75
CA TRP A 248 -18.79 11.39 -3.05
C TRP A 248 -19.56 12.62 -3.54
N TRP A 249 -20.54 12.43 -4.41
CA TRP A 249 -21.37 13.51 -4.93
C TRP A 249 -22.24 14.13 -3.82
N LEU A 250 -22.83 13.31 -2.96
CA LEU A 250 -23.62 13.78 -1.81
C LEU A 250 -22.73 14.55 -0.82
N TYR A 251 -21.52 14.05 -0.56
CA TYR A 251 -20.52 14.75 0.23
C TYR A 251 -20.23 16.14 -0.36
N ASN A 252 -19.87 16.21 -1.64
CA ASN A 252 -19.57 17.48 -2.31
C ASN A 252 -20.73 18.48 -2.27
N ARG A 253 -21.98 18.02 -2.48
CA ARG A 253 -23.16 18.90 -2.37
C ARG A 253 -23.31 19.54 -0.99
N ARG A 254 -23.03 18.78 0.07
CA ARG A 254 -23.12 19.28 1.44
C ARG A 254 -22.01 20.30 1.73
N THR A 255 -20.79 20.01 1.31
CA THR A 255 -19.64 20.89 1.55
C THR A 255 -19.76 22.22 0.80
N THR A 256 -20.26 22.22 -0.45
CA THR A 256 -20.53 23.45 -1.21
C THR A 256 -21.71 24.26 -0.63
N ALA A 257 -22.69 23.60 -0.02
CA ALA A 257 -23.82 24.29 0.62
C ALA A 257 -23.45 24.96 1.95
N THR A 258 -22.43 24.45 2.67
CA THR A 258 -22.00 24.99 3.98
C THR A 258 -20.89 26.04 3.90
N ASN A 259 -20.16 26.11 2.78
CA ASN A 259 -19.18 27.16 2.49
C ASN A 259 -19.41 27.65 1.04
N PRO A 260 -20.41 28.51 0.81
CA PRO A 260 -20.39 29.35 -0.38
C PRO A 260 -19.22 30.31 -0.16
N GLY A 261 -18.20 30.25 -1.03
CA GLY A 261 -17.02 31.11 -0.93
C GLY A 261 -17.36 32.59 -0.80
#